data_AF-A0A699VJH4-F1
#
_entry.id   AF-A0A699VJH4-F1
#
_cell.length_a   1.000
_cell.length_b   1.000
_cell.length_c   1.000
_cell.angle_alpha   90.00
_cell.angle_beta   90.00
_cell.angle_gamma   90.00
#
_symmetry.space_group_name_H-M   'P 1'
#
loop_
_entity.id
_entity.type
_entity.pdbx_description
1 polymer ?
#
loop_
_entity_poly.entity_id
_entity_poly.type
_entity_poly.pdbx_seq_one_letter_code
_entity_poly.pdbx_strand_id
1 'polypeptide(L)'
;PNMKAEIAIYVSKCLTCAKVKIEYQKPSGLLVQPEIPQWKWENITMDFVTKLPKTATGQDTIWVIVDRLTKSAHFLPMREDDALEKLTRQYLKEVVSRHGVPVSIISDCDGRFTSNFWKSLNKALGTRLDMSTAYHPE
;
A
#
# COMPACT_ATOMS: atom_id res chain seq x y z
N PRO A 1 -36.88 -27.04 28.37
CA PRO A 1 -35.79 -26.14 28.83
C PRO A 1 -34.55 -26.36 27.95
N ASN A 2 -33.74 -25.33 27.66
CA ASN A 2 -32.50 -25.41 26.84
C ASN A 2 -32.59 -25.39 25.29
N MET A 3 -33.79 -25.22 24.73
CA MET A 3 -34.02 -25.13 23.27
C MET A 3 -33.16 -24.07 22.56
N LYS A 4 -32.91 -22.92 23.21
CA LYS A 4 -32.07 -21.85 22.65
C LYS A 4 -30.62 -22.31 22.42
N ALA A 5 -30.06 -23.11 23.32
CA ALA A 5 -28.68 -23.59 23.23
C ALA A 5 -28.53 -24.58 22.07
N GLU A 6 -29.48 -25.49 21.91
CA GLU A 6 -29.49 -26.48 20.83
C GLU A 6 -29.62 -25.82 19.45
N ILE A 7 -30.51 -24.83 19.32
CA ILE A 7 -30.65 -24.03 18.10
C ILE A 7 -29.35 -23.29 17.79
N ALA A 8 -28.68 -22.69 18.79
CA ALA A 8 -27.41 -22.01 18.59
C ALA A 8 -26.30 -22.97 18.09
N ILE A 9 -26.23 -24.19 18.63
CA ILE A 9 -25.28 -25.23 18.19
C ILE A 9 -25.59 -25.71 16.77
N TYR A 10 -26.87 -25.83 16.41
CA TYR A 10 -27.27 -26.22 15.07
C TYR A 10 -26.91 -25.13 14.04
N VAL A 11 -27.22 -23.86 14.36
CA VAL A 11 -26.92 -22.71 13.50
C VAL A 11 -25.41 -22.50 13.35
N SER A 12 -24.60 -22.72 14.40
CA SER A 12 -23.14 -22.58 14.31
C SER A 12 -22.47 -23.63 13.43
N LYS A 13 -23.08 -24.82 13.29
CA LYS A 13 -22.61 -25.90 12.42
C LYS A 13 -23.18 -25.83 11.00
N CYS A 14 -24.18 -24.99 10.75
CA CYS A 14 -24.81 -24.87 9.44
C CYS A 14 -23.93 -24.04 8.48
N LEU A 15 -23.38 -24.68 7.45
CA LEU A 15 -22.55 -24.02 6.43
C LEU A 15 -23.28 -22.90 5.68
N THR A 16 -24.58 -23.05 5.41
CA THR A 16 -25.39 -22.01 4.78
C THR A 16 -25.52 -20.79 5.69
N CYS A 17 -25.78 -21.01 6.99
CA CYS A 17 -25.84 -19.93 7.96
C CYS A 17 -24.47 -19.26 8.13
N ALA A 18 -23.37 -20.02 8.20
CA ALA A 18 -22.03 -19.48 8.36
C ALA A 18 -21.56 -18.65 7.14
N LYS A 19 -21.93 -19.06 5.92
CA LYS A 19 -21.60 -18.32 4.69
C LYS A 19 -22.38 -17.01 4.54
N VAL A 20 -23.61 -16.96 5.05
CA VAL A 20 -24.49 -15.77 4.94
C VAL A 20 -24.31 -14.84 6.14
N LYS A 21 -24.05 -15.41 7.32
CA LYS A 21 -23.84 -14.70 8.59
C LYS A 21 -22.35 -14.63 8.88
N ILE A 22 -21.62 -13.95 8.00
CA ILE A 22 -20.22 -13.64 8.21
C ILE A 22 -20.15 -12.65 9.37
N GLU A 23 -19.29 -12.90 10.35
CA GLU A 23 -18.98 -11.95 11.41
C GLU A 23 -18.12 -10.85 10.78
N TYR A 24 -18.76 -9.80 10.26
CA TYR A 24 -18.10 -8.77 9.43
C TYR A 24 -17.10 -7.89 10.19
N GLN A 25 -17.09 -7.93 11.51
CA GLN A 25 -16.16 -7.16 12.33
C GLN A 25 -15.48 -8.08 13.33
N LYS A 26 -14.29 -8.56 12.97
CA LYS A 26 -13.27 -8.79 13.99
C LYS A 26 -13.12 -7.48 14.77
N PRO A 27 -12.99 -7.50 16.10
CA PRO A 27 -12.66 -6.28 16.83
C PRO A 27 -11.42 -5.67 16.16
N SER A 28 -11.50 -4.40 15.80
CA SER A 28 -10.39 -3.69 15.17
C SER A 28 -9.14 -3.94 16.02
N GLY A 29 -8.10 -4.48 15.39
CA GLY A 29 -6.82 -4.61 16.05
C GLY A 29 -6.32 -3.24 16.50
N LEU A 30 -5.45 -3.20 17.51
CA LEU A 30 -4.73 -1.98 17.84
C LEU A 30 -3.92 -1.57 16.60
N LEU A 31 -4.14 -0.34 16.12
CA LEU A 31 -3.32 0.23 15.05
C LEU A 31 -1.86 0.25 15.52
N VAL A 32 -1.03 -0.57 14.88
CA VAL A 32 0.41 -0.57 15.12
C VAL A 32 0.99 0.59 14.32
N GLN A 33 1.30 1.69 15.00
CA GLN A 33 1.99 2.79 14.35
C GLN A 33 3.41 2.35 14.00
N PRO A 34 3.84 2.48 12.74
CA PRO A 34 5.22 2.20 12.39
C PRO A 34 6.12 3.26 13.04
N GLU A 35 7.31 2.84 13.48
CA GLU A 35 8.26 3.69 14.18
C GLU A 35 8.46 5.05 13.49
N ILE A 36 8.58 6.09 14.32
CA ILE A 36 8.81 7.45 13.85
C ILE A 36 10.27 7.52 13.33
N PRO A 37 10.49 7.95 12.08
CA PRO A 37 11.84 8.06 11.52
C PRO A 37 12.66 9.09 12.30
N GLN A 38 13.97 8.90 12.39
CA GLN A 38 14.86 9.87 13.04
C GLN A 38 15.32 10.96 12.07
N TRP A 39 15.41 10.63 10.78
CA TRP A 39 15.85 11.56 9.74
C TRP A 39 14.86 11.66 8.58
N LYS A 40 14.89 12.81 7.91
CA LYS A 40 14.07 13.09 6.73
C LYS A 40 14.43 12.10 5.61
N TRP A 41 13.43 11.64 4.87
CA TRP A 41 13.57 10.74 3.72
C TRP A 41 14.13 9.34 4.04
N GLU A 42 14.29 8.97 5.31
CA GLU A 42 14.63 7.58 5.68
C GLU A 42 13.47 6.63 5.41
N ASN A 43 12.27 7.01 5.82
CA ASN A 43 11.08 6.19 5.63
C ASN A 43 10.06 6.98 4.82
N ILE A 44 9.66 6.42 3.68
CA ILE A 44 8.71 7.07 2.78
C ILE A 44 7.46 6.21 2.59
N THR A 45 6.37 6.84 2.20
CA THR A 45 5.17 6.14 1.73
C THR A 45 4.94 6.43 0.26
N MET A 46 4.47 5.43 -0.49
CA MET A 46 4.18 5.56 -1.91
C MET A 46 2.77 5.08 -2.23
N ASP A 47 2.09 5.82 -3.10
CA ASP A 47 0.74 5.49 -3.56
C ASP A 47 0.48 6.01 -4.99
N PHE A 48 -0.47 5.42 -5.71
CA PHE A 48 -0.91 5.89 -7.02
C PHE A 48 -2.36 6.36 -6.99
N VAL A 49 -2.57 7.62 -7.39
CA VAL A 49 -3.90 8.11 -7.73
C VAL A 49 -4.12 7.87 -9.21
N THR A 50 -4.83 6.80 -9.56
CA THR A 50 -5.11 6.39 -10.95
C THR A 50 -6.47 6.89 -11.45
N LYS A 51 -6.78 6.62 -12.72
CA LYS A 51 -8.09 6.91 -13.35
C LYS A 51 -8.50 8.39 -13.30
N LEU A 52 -7.53 9.29 -13.34
CA LEU A 52 -7.79 10.72 -13.43
C LEU A 52 -8.18 11.11 -14.86
N PRO A 53 -8.88 12.26 -15.03
CA PRO A 53 -9.08 12.82 -16.36
C PRO A 53 -7.74 13.02 -17.08
N LYS A 54 -7.67 12.58 -18.34
CA LYS A 54 -6.45 12.70 -19.15
C LYS A 54 -6.12 14.17 -19.38
N THR A 55 -4.88 14.54 -19.07
CA THR A 55 -4.31 15.82 -19.47
C THR A 55 -4.11 15.90 -20.99
N ALA A 56 -3.86 17.09 -21.54
CA ALA A 56 -3.52 17.26 -22.96
C ALA A 56 -2.28 16.44 -23.39
N THR A 57 -1.38 16.17 -22.45
CA THR A 57 -0.19 15.32 -22.62
C THR A 57 -0.45 13.83 -22.33
N GLY A 58 -1.71 13.44 -22.13
CA GLY A 58 -2.13 12.04 -21.96
C GLY A 58 -1.87 11.43 -20.58
N GLN A 59 -1.42 12.21 -19.58
CA GLN A 59 -1.22 11.72 -18.20
C GLN A 59 -2.58 11.55 -17.50
N ASP A 60 -2.78 10.43 -16.83
CA ASP A 60 -4.02 10.04 -16.11
C ASP A 60 -3.77 9.47 -14.70
N THR A 61 -2.51 9.49 -14.25
CA THR A 61 -2.12 8.96 -12.94
C THR A 61 -1.15 9.92 -12.25
N ILE A 62 -1.28 10.06 -10.93
CA ILE A 62 -0.31 10.76 -10.09
C ILE A 62 0.36 9.74 -9.18
N TRP A 63 1.68 9.67 -9.22
CA TRP A 63 2.47 8.95 -8.25
C TRP A 63 2.82 9.86 -7.08
N VAL A 64 2.33 9.49 -5.90
CA VAL A 64 2.51 10.20 -4.65
C VAL A 64 3.64 9.54 -3.86
N ILE A 65 4.64 10.31 -3.45
CA ILE A 65 5.75 9.85 -2.61
C ILE A 65 5.91 10.82 -1.46
N VAL A 66 5.73 10.36 -0.22
CA VAL A 66 5.69 11.22 0.97
C VAL A 66 6.75 10.80 1.97
N ASP A 67 7.53 11.76 2.45
CA ASP A 67 8.41 11.59 3.60
C ASP A 67 7.59 11.45 4.89
N ARG A 68 7.77 10.36 5.64
CA ARG A 68 6.96 10.09 6.84
C ARG A 68 7.23 11.09 7.95
N LEU A 69 8.44 11.64 8.05
CA LEU A 69 8.85 12.55 9.12
C LEU A 69 8.36 13.97 8.86
N THR A 70 8.78 14.59 7.75
CA THR A 70 8.48 16.00 7.46
C THR A 70 7.14 16.21 6.77
N LYS A 71 6.51 15.14 6.26
CA LYS A 71 5.33 15.19 5.38
C LYS A 71 5.55 15.93 4.06
N SER A 72 6.81 16.17 3.68
CA SER A 72 7.16 16.66 2.35
C SER A 72 6.77 15.60 1.30
N ALA A 73 6.16 16.02 0.20
CA ALA A 73 5.62 15.12 -0.80
C ALA A 73 6.07 15.47 -2.22
N HIS A 74 6.31 14.44 -3.03
CA HIS A 74 6.44 14.53 -4.48
C HIS A 74 5.15 14.03 -5.13
N PHE A 75 4.64 14.82 -6.08
CA PHE A 75 3.49 14.48 -6.92
C PHE A 75 3.96 14.39 -8.37
N LEU A 76 4.13 13.17 -8.85
CA LEU A 76 4.77 12.90 -10.13
C LEU A 76 3.71 12.45 -11.13
N PRO A 77 3.47 13.22 -12.23
CA PRO A 77 2.51 12.81 -13.24
C PRO A 77 3.07 11.61 -14.02
N MET A 78 2.20 10.64 -14.30
CA MET A 78 2.50 9.47 -15.11
C MET A 78 1.25 9.00 -15.87
N ARG A 79 1.45 8.02 -16.75
CA ARG A 79 0.35 7.26 -17.35
C ARG A 79 0.19 5.93 -16.64
N GLU A 80 -1.04 5.44 -16.53
CA GLU A 80 -1.33 4.14 -15.93
C GLU A 80 -0.63 2.99 -16.69
N ASP A 81 -0.50 3.13 -18.01
CA ASP A 81 0.15 2.17 -18.91
C ASP A 81 1.66 2.41 -19.11
N ASP A 82 2.27 3.31 -18.34
CA ASP A 82 3.71 3.53 -18.40
C ASP A 82 4.48 2.27 -18.00
N ALA A 83 5.53 1.94 -18.77
CA ALA A 83 6.41 0.83 -18.46
C ALA A 83 7.12 1.05 -17.11
N LEU A 84 7.34 -0.04 -16.37
CA LEU A 84 8.00 -0.02 -15.07
C LEU A 84 9.43 0.57 -15.12
N GLU A 85 10.09 0.48 -16.28
CA GLU A 85 11.38 1.12 -16.51
C GLU A 85 11.29 2.65 -16.39
N LYS A 86 10.26 3.26 -16.98
CA LYS A 86 10.03 4.71 -16.92
C LYS A 86 9.76 5.15 -15.48
N LEU A 87 8.93 4.40 -14.77
CA LEU A 87 8.65 4.58 -13.35
C LEU A 87 9.96 4.55 -12.54
N THR A 88 10.80 3.56 -12.78
CA THR A 88 12.09 3.41 -12.08
C THR A 88 13.03 4.58 -12.35
N ARG A 89 13.15 5.01 -13.60
CA ARG A 89 13.97 6.17 -13.97
C ARG A 89 13.48 7.44 -13.26
N GLN A 90 12.17 7.62 -13.17
CA GLN A 90 11.55 8.76 -12.49
C GLN A 90 11.79 8.71 -10.98
N TYR A 91 11.70 7.54 -10.35
CA TYR A 91 12.04 7.35 -8.94
C TYR A 91 13.50 7.66 -8.63
N LEU A 92 14.43 7.09 -9.41
CA LEU A 92 15.85 7.33 -9.21
C LEU A 92 16.18 8.82 -9.36
N LYS A 93 15.56 9.48 -10.34
CA LYS A 93 15.76 10.90 -10.59
C LYS A 93 15.15 11.78 -9.50
N GLU A 94 13.89 11.60 -9.16
CA GLU A 94 13.16 12.55 -8.32
C GLU A 94 13.27 12.25 -6.81
N VAL A 95 13.60 11.02 -6.44
CA VAL A 95 13.78 10.62 -5.02
C VAL A 95 15.25 10.34 -4.73
N VAL A 96 15.82 9.30 -5.33
CA VAL A 96 17.14 8.80 -4.93
C VAL A 96 18.25 9.83 -5.17
N SER A 97 18.23 10.52 -6.31
CA SER A 97 19.26 11.52 -6.62
C SER A 97 19.16 12.79 -5.77
N ARG A 98 17.97 13.13 -5.26
CA ARG A 98 17.73 14.36 -4.50
C ARG A 98 17.89 14.16 -2.99
N HIS A 99 17.44 13.00 -2.50
CA HIS A 99 17.28 12.74 -1.06
C HIS A 99 18.10 11.55 -0.56
N GLY A 100 18.69 10.77 -1.48
CA GLY A 100 19.35 9.51 -1.16
C GLY A 100 18.39 8.32 -1.20
N VAL A 101 18.95 7.14 -0.95
CA VAL A 101 18.18 5.90 -0.90
C VAL A 101 17.43 5.82 0.43
N PRO A 102 16.09 5.65 0.42
CA PRO A 102 15.33 5.47 1.66
C PRO A 102 15.67 4.12 2.31
N VAL A 103 15.64 4.10 3.64
CA VAL A 103 15.78 2.89 4.46
C VAL A 103 14.56 2.00 4.31
N SER A 104 13.35 2.57 4.31
CA SER A 104 12.13 1.81 4.05
C SER A 104 11.09 2.55 3.22
N ILE A 105 10.28 1.77 2.50
CA ILE A 105 9.14 2.23 1.74
C ILE A 105 7.91 1.47 2.21
N ILE A 106 6.88 2.21 2.60
CA ILE A 106 5.54 1.65 2.80
C ILE A 106 4.73 1.91 1.52
N SER A 107 4.17 0.86 0.92
CA SER A 107 3.32 1.01 -0.26
C SER A 107 2.11 0.08 -0.18
N ASP A 108 1.10 0.35 -0.99
CA ASP A 108 -0.03 -0.56 -1.15
C ASP A 108 0.35 -1.81 -1.95
N CYS A 109 -0.64 -2.69 -2.17
CA CYS A 109 -0.47 -3.92 -2.93
C CYS A 109 -0.58 -3.72 -4.46
N ASP A 110 -0.35 -2.51 -4.98
CA ASP A 110 -0.39 -2.25 -6.43
C ASP A 110 0.57 -3.18 -7.20
N GLY A 111 0.13 -3.63 -8.38
CA GLY A 111 0.88 -4.54 -9.26
C GLY A 111 2.30 -4.04 -9.58
N ARG A 112 2.49 -2.72 -9.65
CA ARG A 112 3.79 -2.09 -9.92
C ARG A 112 4.75 -2.28 -8.75
N PHE A 113 4.29 -2.10 -7.52
CA PHE A 113 5.09 -2.28 -6.30
C PHE A 113 5.32 -3.76 -5.95
N THR A 114 4.37 -4.63 -6.27
CA THR A 114 4.50 -6.08 -6.05
C THR A 114 5.36 -6.80 -7.09
N SER A 115 5.72 -6.12 -8.19
CA SER A 115 6.53 -6.68 -9.28
C SER A 115 7.91 -7.17 -8.81
N ASN A 116 8.39 -8.25 -9.44
CA ASN A 116 9.72 -8.82 -9.13
C ASN A 116 10.85 -7.84 -9.41
N PHE A 117 10.69 -7.00 -10.43
CA PHE A 117 11.65 -5.98 -10.78
C PHE A 117 11.74 -4.93 -9.66
N TRP A 118 10.62 -4.38 -9.19
CA TRP A 118 10.61 -3.36 -8.13
C TRP A 118 11.19 -3.89 -6.81
N LYS A 119 10.85 -5.13 -6.46
CA LYS A 119 11.43 -5.83 -5.31
C LYS A 119 12.95 -5.99 -5.44
N SER A 120 13.41 -6.42 -6.61
CA SER A 120 14.85 -6.64 -6.86
C SER A 120 15.63 -5.33 -6.87
N LEU A 121 15.07 -4.26 -7.45
CA LEU A 121 15.65 -2.92 -7.44
C LEU A 121 15.87 -2.43 -6.01
N ASN A 122 14.81 -2.41 -5.19
CA ASN A 122 14.90 -1.91 -3.81
C ASN A 122 15.80 -2.79 -2.93
N LYS A 123 15.78 -4.11 -3.14
CA LYS A 123 16.74 -5.02 -2.50
C LYS A 123 18.19 -4.67 -2.86
N ALA A 124 18.48 -4.35 -4.12
CA ALA A 124 19.82 -3.97 -4.57
C ALA A 124 20.25 -2.60 -4.02
N LEU A 125 19.30 -1.68 -3.83
CA LEU A 125 19.53 -0.38 -3.20
C LEU A 125 19.69 -0.47 -1.67
N GLY A 126 19.27 -1.58 -1.04
CA GLY A 126 19.29 -1.76 0.41
C GLY A 126 18.03 -1.23 1.11
N THR A 127 16.97 -0.94 0.37
CA THR A 127 15.68 -0.45 0.88
C THR A 127 14.77 -1.60 1.28
N ARG A 128 14.18 -1.54 2.47
CA ARG A 128 13.13 -2.46 2.92
C ARG A 128 11.77 -2.06 2.35
N LEU A 129 11.04 -3.01 1.77
CA LEU A 129 9.67 -2.80 1.30
C LEU A 129 8.68 -3.39 2.31
N ASP A 130 7.82 -2.53 2.85
CA ASP A 130 6.78 -2.86 3.80
C ASP A 130 5.41 -2.67 3.10
N MET A 131 4.71 -3.76 2.74
CA MET A 131 3.45 -3.69 2.00
C MET A 131 2.26 -3.58 2.95
N SER A 132 1.32 -2.67 2.70
CA SER A 132 0.08 -2.62 3.47
C SER A 132 -0.80 -3.83 3.18
N THR A 133 -1.60 -4.23 4.18
CA THR A 133 -2.54 -5.35 4.04
C THR A 133 -3.67 -5.00 3.07
N ALA A 134 -3.97 -5.92 2.15
CA ALA A 134 -5.09 -5.76 1.22
C ALA A 134 -6.41 -5.48 1.97
N TYR A 135 -7.19 -4.52 1.48
CA TYR A 135 -8.48 -4.08 2.05
C TYR A 135 -8.42 -3.49 3.47
N HIS A 136 -7.23 -3.13 3.97
CA HIS A 136 -7.03 -2.45 5.25
C HIS A 136 -6.15 -1.21 5.02
N PRO A 137 -6.76 -0.07 4.64
CA PRO A 137 -6.04 1.17 4.32
C PRO A 137 -5.56 1.95 5.57
N GLU A 138 -5.81 1.42 6.77
CA GLU A 138 -5.55 2.05 8.07
C GLU A 138 -4.13 1.79 8.59
#